data_AF-A0A8B7VP49-F1
#
_entry.id   AF-A0A8B7VP49-F1
#
_cell.length_a   1.000
_cell.length_b   1.000
_cell.length_c   1.000
_cell.angle_alpha   90.00
_cell.angle_beta   90.00
_cell.angle_gamma   90.00
#
_symmetry.space_group_name_H-M   'P 1'
#
loop_
_entity.id
_entity.type
_entity.pdbx_description
1 polymer ?
#
loop_
_entity_poly.entity_id
_entity_poly.type
_entity_poly.pdbx_seq_one_letter_code
_entity_poly.pdbx_strand_id
1 'polypeptide(L)'
;TAGFQEILTEVEILAVIVGCLCHDLDHRGTNNAFQAKSGSALAQLYGTSATLEHHHFNHAVMILQSEGHNIFANLSSKEYSDLMQLLKQSILATDLTLYFERRTEFFELVSKGEYDWNIKNHRDIVRSMLMTACDLGAVTKPWEISRQVAELVTSEFFEQGDRERSELKLTPSAIFDRNRKDELPRLQLEWIDSICMPLYQALVKVNVKLKPMLDSVAANRRKWEELHQKRLLVSTAAPASLLVSGEDRN
;
A
#
# COMPACT_ATOMS: atom_id res chain seq x y z
N THR A 1 16.56 -4.03 16.33
CA THR A 1 15.10 -3.90 16.17
C THR A 1 14.66 -2.53 16.69
N ALA A 2 13.49 -2.02 16.29
CA ALA A 2 13.04 -0.68 16.67
C ALA A 2 12.53 -0.56 18.13
N GLY A 3 12.36 -1.67 18.86
CA GLY A 3 11.99 -1.63 20.28
C GLY A 3 10.48 -1.60 20.55
N PHE A 4 9.62 -1.80 19.55
CA PHE A 4 8.17 -1.81 19.75
C PHE A 4 7.66 -2.91 20.69
N GLN A 5 8.47 -3.94 20.95
CA GLN A 5 8.16 -4.96 21.95
C GLN A 5 8.14 -4.44 23.40
N GLU A 6 8.72 -3.26 23.65
CA GLU A 6 8.68 -2.60 24.97
C GLU A 6 7.41 -1.74 25.14
N ILE A 7 6.63 -1.58 24.07
CA ILE A 7 5.52 -0.63 23.97
C ILE A 7 4.19 -1.35 23.73
N LEU A 8 4.18 -2.30 22.81
CA LEU A 8 3.00 -3.08 22.45
C LEU A 8 2.91 -4.32 23.33
N THR A 9 1.69 -4.72 23.64
CA THR A 9 1.43 -5.99 24.34
C THR A 9 1.75 -7.18 23.44
N GLU A 10 1.99 -8.35 24.03
CA GLU A 10 2.27 -9.57 23.28
C GLU A 10 1.13 -9.96 22.31
N VAL A 11 -0.12 -9.73 22.72
CA VAL A 11 -1.31 -9.97 21.89
C VAL A 11 -1.35 -9.01 20.70
N GLU A 12 -1.02 -7.72 20.90
CA GLU A 12 -0.93 -6.75 19.80
C GLU A 12 0.18 -7.12 18.81
N ILE A 13 1.35 -7.53 19.31
CA ILE A 13 2.48 -7.95 18.47
C ILE A 13 2.11 -9.19 17.64
N LEU A 14 1.54 -10.21 18.27
CA LEU A 14 1.13 -11.43 17.60
C LEU A 14 0.08 -11.15 16.51
N ALA A 15 -0.94 -10.33 16.82
CA ALA A 15 -1.96 -9.94 15.86
C ALA A 15 -1.39 -9.19 14.65
N VAL A 16 -0.42 -8.28 14.86
CA VAL A 16 0.25 -7.55 13.77
C VAL A 16 1.07 -8.49 12.90
N ILE A 17 1.85 -9.40 13.49
CA ILE A 17 2.67 -10.35 12.74
C ILE A 17 1.79 -11.23 11.86
N VAL A 18 0.71 -11.77 12.43
CA VAL A 18 -0.24 -12.59 11.66
C VAL A 18 -0.97 -11.75 10.62
N GLY A 19 -1.33 -10.50 10.95
CA GLY A 19 -1.88 -9.53 10.00
C GLY A 19 -0.96 -9.33 8.79
N CYS A 20 0.33 -9.06 9.00
CA CYS A 20 1.30 -8.90 7.92
C CYS A 20 1.39 -10.14 7.03
N LEU A 21 1.31 -11.35 7.59
CA LEU A 21 1.35 -12.60 6.82
C LEU A 21 0.06 -12.85 6.02
N CYS A 22 -1.07 -12.34 6.51
CA CYS A 22 -2.40 -12.68 5.99
C CYS A 22 -3.09 -11.55 5.20
N HIS A 23 -2.53 -10.33 5.18
CA HIS A 23 -3.28 -9.14 4.77
C HIS A 23 -3.75 -9.15 3.31
N ASP A 24 -3.10 -9.91 2.41
CA ASP A 24 -3.44 -10.02 0.98
C ASP A 24 -3.86 -11.45 0.56
N LEU A 25 -4.33 -12.28 1.49
CA LEU A 25 -4.76 -13.65 1.18
C LEU A 25 -5.88 -13.68 0.12
N ASP A 26 -5.69 -14.46 -0.95
CA ASP A 26 -6.61 -14.52 -2.11
C ASP A 26 -6.76 -13.17 -2.84
N HIS A 27 -5.74 -12.31 -2.85
CA HIS A 27 -5.72 -11.13 -3.71
C HIS A 27 -5.77 -11.52 -5.20
N ARG A 28 -6.62 -10.85 -5.97
CA ARG A 28 -6.97 -11.24 -7.35
C ARG A 28 -6.37 -10.34 -8.44
N GLY A 29 -5.36 -9.56 -8.07
CA GLY A 29 -4.71 -8.59 -8.96
C GLY A 29 -5.63 -7.45 -9.39
N THR A 30 -6.63 -7.11 -8.57
CA THR A 30 -7.59 -6.04 -8.86
C THR A 30 -8.03 -5.37 -7.58
N ASN A 31 -8.11 -4.04 -7.57
CA ASN A 31 -8.42 -3.23 -6.39
C ASN A 31 -9.93 -3.12 -6.06
N ASN A 32 -10.23 -2.51 -4.91
CA ASN A 32 -11.61 -2.28 -4.43
C ASN A 32 -12.49 -1.53 -5.45
N ALA A 33 -11.93 -0.55 -6.17
CA ALA A 33 -12.68 0.20 -7.19
C ALA A 33 -13.10 -0.69 -8.37
N PHE A 34 -12.24 -1.63 -8.79
CA PHE A 34 -12.60 -2.62 -9.79
C PHE A 34 -13.73 -3.53 -9.29
N GLN A 35 -13.61 -4.05 -8.05
CA GLN A 35 -14.64 -4.92 -7.46
C GLN A 35 -16.01 -4.27 -7.45
N ALA A 36 -16.08 -2.98 -7.13
CA ALA A 36 -17.30 -2.19 -7.12
C ALA A 36 -17.86 -1.98 -8.54
N LYS A 37 -17.03 -1.52 -9.49
CA LYS A 37 -17.45 -1.25 -10.88
C LYS A 37 -17.92 -2.51 -11.60
N SER A 38 -17.29 -3.66 -11.32
CA SER A 38 -17.64 -4.94 -11.96
C SER A 38 -18.86 -5.61 -11.31
N GLY A 39 -19.39 -5.08 -10.20
CA GLY A 39 -20.45 -5.73 -9.44
C GLY A 39 -20.06 -7.12 -8.93
N SER A 40 -18.79 -7.31 -8.57
CA SER A 40 -18.23 -8.61 -8.18
C SER A 40 -18.98 -9.24 -6.99
N ALA A 41 -18.89 -10.57 -6.85
CA ALA A 41 -19.43 -11.27 -5.69
C ALA A 41 -18.84 -10.76 -4.36
N LEU A 42 -17.57 -10.35 -4.35
CA LEU A 42 -16.92 -9.77 -3.17
C LEU A 42 -17.55 -8.42 -2.80
N ALA A 43 -17.77 -7.55 -3.79
CA ALA A 43 -18.43 -6.25 -3.55
C ALA A 43 -19.88 -6.42 -3.08
N GLN A 44 -20.60 -7.45 -3.55
CA GLN A 44 -21.95 -7.75 -3.07
C GLN A 44 -21.95 -8.28 -1.63
N LEU A 45 -20.94 -9.08 -1.27
CA LEU A 45 -20.84 -9.70 0.06
C LEU A 45 -20.36 -8.73 1.14
N TYR A 46 -19.35 -7.91 0.81
CA TYR A 46 -18.68 -7.03 1.78
C TYR A 46 -19.04 -5.56 1.63
N GLY A 47 -19.76 -5.17 0.57
CA GLY A 47 -19.97 -3.78 0.20
C GLY A 47 -18.76 -3.19 -0.53
N THR A 48 -18.70 -1.87 -0.64
CA THR A 48 -17.71 -1.13 -1.46
C THR A 48 -16.65 -0.40 -0.64
N SER A 49 -16.60 -0.60 0.68
CA SER A 49 -15.56 -0.06 1.56
C SER A 49 -14.73 -1.23 2.08
N ALA A 50 -13.40 -1.15 1.92
CA ALA A 50 -12.45 -2.18 2.33
C ALA A 50 -12.83 -3.61 1.88
N THR A 51 -13.37 -3.75 0.66
CA THR A 51 -13.97 -5.00 0.16
C THR A 51 -12.98 -6.16 0.19
N LEU A 52 -11.76 -5.93 -0.31
CA LEU A 52 -10.72 -6.94 -0.38
C LEU A 52 -10.13 -7.21 1.00
N GLU A 53 -9.95 -6.19 1.83
CA GLU A 53 -9.39 -6.35 3.17
C GLU A 53 -10.33 -7.15 4.09
N HIS A 54 -11.65 -6.98 3.92
CA HIS A 54 -12.65 -7.87 4.53
C HIS A 54 -12.54 -9.31 4.02
N HIS A 55 -12.29 -9.49 2.72
CA HIS A 55 -12.08 -10.80 2.11
C HIS A 55 -10.81 -11.49 2.66
N HIS A 56 -9.69 -10.78 2.69
CA HIS A 56 -8.41 -11.26 3.23
C HIS A 56 -8.53 -11.68 4.70
N PHE A 57 -9.21 -10.88 5.52
CA PHE A 57 -9.49 -11.25 6.92
C PHE A 57 -10.32 -12.54 7.02
N ASN A 58 -11.39 -12.69 6.23
CA ASN A 58 -12.20 -13.90 6.27
C ASN A 58 -11.43 -15.13 5.77
N HIS A 59 -10.56 -14.97 4.77
CA HIS A 59 -9.64 -16.03 4.35
C HIS A 59 -8.66 -16.42 5.47
N ALA A 60 -8.12 -15.44 6.21
CA ALA A 60 -7.28 -15.71 7.38
C ALA A 60 -8.05 -16.50 8.46
N VAL A 61 -9.29 -16.10 8.75
CA VAL A 61 -10.19 -16.80 9.70
C VAL A 61 -10.43 -18.25 9.26
N MET A 62 -10.71 -18.48 7.97
CA MET A 62 -10.93 -19.82 7.43
C MET A 62 -9.71 -20.73 7.64
N ILE A 63 -8.50 -20.22 7.39
CA ILE A 63 -7.25 -20.96 7.63
C ILE A 63 -7.11 -21.25 9.13
N LEU A 64 -7.29 -20.25 9.99
CA LEU A 64 -7.16 -20.41 11.44
C LEU A 64 -8.19 -21.37 12.05
N GLN A 65 -9.37 -21.49 11.44
CA GLN A 65 -10.43 -22.41 11.86
C GLN A 65 -10.29 -23.81 11.28
N SER A 66 -9.37 -24.02 10.34
CA SER A 66 -9.11 -25.34 9.76
C SER A 66 -8.45 -26.26 10.78
N GLU A 67 -8.79 -27.55 10.75
CA GLU A 67 -8.28 -28.55 11.67
C GLU A 67 -6.74 -28.54 11.69
N GLY A 68 -6.14 -28.43 12.88
CA GLY A 68 -4.69 -28.41 13.05
C GLY A 68 -3.98 -27.07 12.75
N HIS A 69 -4.70 -26.03 12.33
CA HIS A 69 -4.10 -24.74 11.92
C HIS A 69 -4.27 -23.60 12.93
N ASN A 70 -5.10 -23.80 13.97
CA ASN A 70 -5.37 -22.75 14.95
C ASN A 70 -4.17 -22.50 15.87
N ILE A 71 -3.27 -21.60 15.46
CA ILE A 71 -2.12 -21.17 16.24
C ILE A 71 -2.51 -20.38 17.52
N PHE A 72 -3.79 -20.06 17.70
CA PHE A 72 -4.33 -19.35 18.87
C PHE A 72 -5.11 -20.27 19.82
N ALA A 73 -5.08 -21.59 19.60
CA ALA A 73 -5.92 -22.55 20.33
C ALA A 73 -5.72 -22.56 21.86
N ASN A 74 -4.56 -22.10 22.34
CA ASN A 74 -4.23 -22.07 23.77
C ASN A 74 -4.56 -20.73 24.45
N LEU A 75 -5.08 -19.74 23.72
CA LEU A 75 -5.51 -18.48 24.30
C LEU A 75 -6.81 -18.66 25.08
N SER A 76 -7.00 -17.88 26.15
CA SER A 76 -8.31 -17.77 26.78
C SER A 76 -9.33 -17.19 25.81
N SER A 77 -10.62 -17.42 26.05
CA SER A 77 -11.69 -16.89 25.18
C SER A 77 -11.63 -15.36 25.03
N LYS A 78 -11.19 -14.65 26.08
CA LYS A 78 -11.01 -13.21 26.05
C LYS A 78 -9.83 -12.80 25.17
N GLU A 79 -8.66 -13.39 25.37
CA GLU A 79 -7.46 -13.10 24.56
C GLU A 79 -7.68 -13.46 23.09
N TYR A 80 -8.37 -14.56 22.81
CA TYR A 80 -8.72 -14.94 21.44
C TYR A 80 -9.62 -13.89 20.79
N SER A 81 -10.68 -13.44 21.49
CA SER A 81 -11.56 -12.37 21.00
C SER A 81 -10.81 -11.07 20.73
N ASP A 82 -9.98 -10.64 21.69
CA ASP A 82 -9.16 -9.43 21.57
C ASP A 82 -8.17 -9.54 20.39
N LEU A 83 -7.49 -10.69 20.25
CA LEU A 83 -6.58 -10.97 19.15
C LEU A 83 -7.30 -10.92 17.80
N MET A 84 -8.46 -11.57 17.66
CA MET A 84 -9.20 -11.60 16.40
C MET A 84 -9.67 -10.20 15.99
N GLN A 85 -10.04 -9.35 16.95
CA GLN A 85 -10.35 -7.94 16.68
C GLN A 85 -9.11 -7.17 16.22
N LEU A 86 -7.96 -7.38 16.86
CA LEU A 86 -6.70 -6.74 16.50
C LEU A 86 -6.20 -7.19 15.11
N LEU A 87 -6.35 -8.48 14.80
CA LEU A 87 -6.01 -9.05 13.49
C LEU A 87 -6.87 -8.42 12.39
N LYS A 88 -8.19 -8.35 12.60
CA LYS A 88 -9.11 -7.69 11.68
C LYS A 88 -8.70 -6.24 11.43
N GLN A 89 -8.45 -5.47 12.50
CA GLN A 89 -8.04 -4.08 12.39
C GLN A 89 -6.71 -3.92 11.66
N SER A 90 -5.77 -4.85 11.85
CA SER A 90 -4.45 -4.81 11.21
C SER A 90 -4.58 -5.04 9.71
N ILE A 91 -5.40 -6.00 9.28
CA ILE A 91 -5.67 -6.26 7.86
C ILE A 91 -6.45 -5.10 7.24
N LEU A 92 -7.50 -4.58 7.89
CA LEU A 92 -8.24 -3.44 7.35
C LEU A 92 -7.36 -2.18 7.20
N ALA A 93 -6.32 -2.01 8.02
CA ALA A 93 -5.41 -0.88 7.93
C ALA A 93 -4.53 -0.85 6.66
N THR A 94 -4.55 -1.91 5.84
CA THR A 94 -3.86 -1.92 4.54
C THR A 94 -4.70 -1.28 3.43
N ASP A 95 -6.01 -1.06 3.63
CA ASP A 95 -6.80 -0.21 2.72
C ASP A 95 -6.28 1.23 2.79
N LEU A 96 -5.71 1.73 1.69
CA LEU A 96 -5.19 3.08 1.62
C LEU A 96 -6.26 4.15 1.88
N THR A 97 -7.53 3.87 1.61
CA THR A 97 -8.66 4.76 1.96
C THR A 97 -8.73 4.98 3.46
N LEU A 98 -8.64 3.88 4.24
CA LEU A 98 -8.65 3.94 5.70
C LEU A 98 -7.37 4.55 6.25
N TYR A 99 -6.22 4.35 5.59
CA TYR A 99 -5.00 5.10 5.87
C TYR A 99 -5.23 6.61 5.71
N PHE A 100 -5.83 7.06 4.60
CA PHE A 100 -6.09 8.49 4.36
C PHE A 100 -7.05 9.10 5.39
N GLU A 101 -8.06 8.35 5.84
CA GLU A 101 -8.98 8.78 6.90
C GLU A 101 -8.25 8.96 8.26
N ARG A 102 -7.32 8.05 8.58
CA ARG A 102 -6.63 8.04 9.89
C ARG A 102 -5.33 8.85 9.94
N ARG A 103 -4.66 9.08 8.80
CA ARG A 103 -3.32 9.69 8.77
C ARG A 103 -3.31 11.12 9.31
N THR A 104 -4.40 11.86 9.15
CA THR A 104 -4.48 13.25 9.62
C THR A 104 -4.40 13.30 11.15
N GLU A 105 -5.18 12.46 11.83
CA GLU A 105 -5.12 12.31 13.29
C GLU A 105 -3.73 11.85 13.74
N PHE A 106 -3.14 10.86 13.06
CA PHE A 106 -1.79 10.42 13.34
C PHE A 106 -0.75 11.55 13.22
N PHE A 107 -0.76 12.29 12.11
CA PHE A 107 0.21 13.36 11.88
C PHE A 107 0.04 14.50 12.87
N GLU A 108 -1.19 14.84 13.26
CA GLU A 108 -1.46 15.82 14.32
C GLU A 108 -0.89 15.35 15.66
N LEU A 109 -1.23 14.13 16.11
CA LEU A 109 -0.73 13.54 17.36
C LEU A 109 0.80 13.56 17.42
N VAL A 110 1.46 13.16 16.33
CA VAL A 110 2.93 13.12 16.26
C VAL A 110 3.53 14.51 16.21
N SER A 111 2.93 15.44 15.46
CA SER A 111 3.46 16.81 15.32
C SER A 111 3.41 17.60 16.62
N LYS A 112 2.36 17.40 17.43
CA LYS A 112 2.19 18.03 18.74
C LYS A 112 2.93 17.32 19.86
N GLY A 113 3.40 16.09 19.63
CA GLY A 113 4.01 15.26 20.67
C GLY A 113 3.00 14.74 21.70
N GLU A 114 1.73 14.63 21.31
CA GLU A 114 0.59 14.28 22.18
C GLU A 114 0.26 12.78 22.16
N TYR A 115 1.02 11.97 21.41
CA TYR A 115 0.84 10.52 21.44
C TYR A 115 1.25 9.94 22.80
N ASP A 116 0.46 8.99 23.30
CA ASP A 116 0.64 8.35 24.61
C ASP A 116 0.33 6.87 24.48
N TRP A 117 1.33 6.04 24.77
CA TRP A 117 1.22 4.59 24.67
C TRP A 117 0.27 3.97 25.70
N ASN A 118 -0.14 4.69 26.76
CA ASN A 118 -1.15 4.22 27.70
C ASN A 118 -2.58 4.36 27.13
N ILE A 119 -2.77 5.25 26.15
CA ILE A 119 -4.07 5.48 25.51
C ILE A 119 -4.27 4.46 24.39
N LYS A 120 -5.29 3.60 24.52
CA LYS A 120 -5.58 2.53 23.55
C LYS A 120 -5.74 3.08 22.12
N ASN A 121 -6.48 4.17 21.94
CA ASN A 121 -6.69 4.77 20.61
C ASN A 121 -5.38 5.21 19.95
N HIS A 122 -4.46 5.81 20.72
CA HIS A 122 -3.15 6.21 20.20
C HIS A 122 -2.33 5.00 19.75
N ARG A 123 -2.35 3.89 20.53
CA ARG A 123 -1.73 2.63 20.10
C ARG A 123 -2.37 2.07 18.83
N ASP A 124 -3.70 2.09 18.73
CA ASP A 124 -4.44 1.59 17.57
C ASP A 124 -4.10 2.38 16.29
N ILE A 125 -3.98 3.71 16.39
CA ILE A 125 -3.58 4.58 15.28
C ILE A 125 -2.15 4.27 14.84
N VAL A 126 -1.20 4.22 15.78
CA VAL A 126 0.20 3.93 15.44
C VAL A 126 0.35 2.54 14.84
N ARG A 127 -0.36 1.52 15.39
CA ARG A 127 -0.38 0.17 14.82
C ARG A 127 -0.91 0.16 13.39
N SER A 128 -1.98 0.91 13.12
CA SER A 128 -2.53 1.04 11.75
C SER A 128 -1.50 1.63 10.80
N MET A 129 -0.80 2.69 11.22
CA MET A 129 0.26 3.32 10.41
C MET A 129 1.49 2.42 10.22
N LEU A 130 1.82 1.60 11.22
CA LEU A 130 2.88 0.59 11.11
C LEU A 130 2.51 -0.52 10.13
N MET A 131 1.24 -0.96 10.09
CA MET A 131 0.75 -1.90 9.07
C MET A 131 0.95 -1.34 7.67
N THR A 132 0.48 -0.11 7.41
CA THR A 132 0.70 0.55 6.12
C THR A 132 2.20 0.70 5.82
N ALA A 133 3.03 1.06 6.80
CA ALA A 133 4.48 1.19 6.56
C ALA A 133 5.19 -0.14 6.29
N CYS A 134 4.68 -1.26 6.81
CA CYS A 134 5.17 -2.59 6.49
C CYS A 134 4.76 -3.00 5.07
N ASP A 135 3.49 -2.79 4.72
CA ASP A 135 2.92 -3.08 3.40
C ASP A 135 3.66 -2.30 2.29
N LEU A 136 3.87 -1.00 2.50
CA LEU A 136 4.63 -0.16 1.58
C LEU A 136 6.16 -0.36 1.65
N GLY A 137 6.64 -1.32 2.45
CA GLY A 137 8.04 -1.49 2.82
C GLY A 137 9.01 -1.67 1.66
N ALA A 138 8.54 -2.05 0.47
CA ALA A 138 9.34 -2.13 -0.75
C ALA A 138 10.03 -0.80 -1.09
N VAL A 139 9.38 0.33 -0.83
CA VAL A 139 9.92 1.68 -1.08
C VAL A 139 11.17 2.00 -0.24
N THR A 140 11.41 1.22 0.82
CA THR A 140 12.56 1.36 1.73
C THR A 140 13.72 0.42 1.38
N LYS A 141 13.57 -0.46 0.38
CA LYS A 141 14.60 -1.42 -0.01
C LYS A 141 15.69 -0.77 -0.85
N PRO A 142 16.88 -1.39 -0.99
CA PRO A 142 17.88 -0.98 -1.97
C PRO A 142 17.25 -0.77 -3.36
N TRP A 143 17.79 0.19 -4.11
CA TRP A 143 17.21 0.67 -5.36
C TRP A 143 16.78 -0.44 -6.33
N GLU A 144 17.64 -1.43 -6.57
CA GLU A 144 17.32 -2.51 -7.52
C GLU A 144 16.10 -3.34 -7.09
N ILE A 145 15.95 -3.58 -5.78
CA ILE A 145 14.80 -4.32 -5.23
C ILE A 145 13.54 -3.44 -5.28
N SER A 146 13.65 -2.19 -4.82
CA SER A 146 12.53 -1.23 -4.81
C SER A 146 11.98 -1.02 -6.23
N ARG A 147 12.86 -0.87 -7.21
CA ARG A 147 12.51 -0.74 -8.62
C ARG A 147 11.84 -2.00 -9.17
N GLN A 148 12.37 -3.19 -8.91
CA GLN A 148 11.76 -4.45 -9.36
C GLN A 148 10.34 -4.60 -8.81
N VAL A 149 10.12 -4.32 -7.53
CA VAL A 149 8.77 -4.37 -6.95
C VAL A 149 7.85 -3.34 -7.59
N ALA A 150 8.32 -2.11 -7.85
CA ALA A 150 7.52 -1.11 -8.54
C ALA A 150 7.13 -1.55 -9.97
N GLU A 151 8.02 -2.24 -10.69
CA GLU A 151 7.73 -2.80 -12.01
C GLU A 151 6.69 -3.95 -11.94
N LEU A 152 6.74 -4.79 -10.89
CA LEU A 152 5.73 -5.84 -10.65
C LEU A 152 4.34 -5.25 -10.33
N VAL A 153 4.28 -4.29 -9.40
CA VAL A 153 3.02 -3.58 -9.04
C VAL A 153 2.43 -2.89 -10.27
N THR A 154 3.28 -2.26 -11.07
CA THR A 154 2.84 -1.60 -12.31
C THR A 154 2.29 -2.61 -13.33
N SER A 155 2.90 -3.80 -13.42
CA SER A 155 2.42 -4.87 -14.29
C SER A 155 1.02 -5.35 -13.86
N GLU A 156 0.77 -5.50 -12.56
CA GLU A 156 -0.56 -5.83 -12.03
C GLU A 156 -1.59 -4.73 -12.35
N PHE A 157 -1.24 -3.45 -12.18
CA PHE A 157 -2.13 -2.35 -12.59
C PHE A 157 -2.44 -2.37 -14.09
N PHE A 158 -1.49 -2.73 -14.93
CA PHE A 158 -1.73 -2.87 -16.37
C PHE A 158 -2.63 -4.06 -16.71
N GLU A 159 -2.55 -5.15 -15.96
CA GLU A 159 -3.48 -6.27 -16.11
C GLU A 159 -4.90 -5.87 -15.70
N GLN A 160 -5.04 -5.16 -14.57
CA GLN A 160 -6.34 -4.59 -14.19
C GLN A 160 -6.88 -3.63 -15.26
N GLY A 161 -6.06 -2.72 -15.81
CA GLY A 161 -6.50 -1.77 -16.84
C GLY A 161 -6.96 -2.45 -18.13
N ASP A 162 -6.30 -3.53 -18.54
CA ASP A 162 -6.74 -4.34 -19.68
C ASP A 162 -8.11 -4.99 -19.41
N ARG A 163 -8.35 -5.43 -18.18
CA ARG A 163 -9.65 -5.96 -17.74
C ARG A 163 -10.71 -4.87 -17.69
N GLU A 164 -10.41 -3.68 -17.17
CA GLU A 164 -11.33 -2.53 -17.20
C GLU A 164 -11.75 -2.20 -18.64
N ARG A 165 -10.81 -2.26 -19.60
CA ARG A 165 -11.08 -2.00 -21.01
C ARG A 165 -11.91 -3.10 -21.67
N SER A 166 -11.54 -4.37 -21.46
CA SER A 166 -12.14 -5.50 -22.15
C SER A 166 -13.48 -5.96 -21.53
N GLU A 167 -13.55 -6.03 -20.21
CA GLU A 167 -14.71 -6.53 -19.45
C GLU A 167 -15.73 -5.41 -19.18
N LEU A 168 -15.26 -4.23 -18.76
CA LEU A 168 -16.14 -3.14 -18.30
C LEU A 168 -16.35 -2.02 -19.35
N LYS A 169 -15.65 -2.10 -20.48
CA LYS A 169 -15.67 -1.08 -21.56
C LYS A 169 -15.31 0.33 -21.05
N LEU A 170 -14.42 0.42 -20.06
CA LEU A 170 -13.93 1.66 -19.50
C LEU A 170 -12.58 2.05 -20.08
N THR A 171 -12.29 3.35 -20.08
CA THR A 171 -10.93 3.86 -20.33
C THR A 171 -10.14 3.83 -19.01
N PRO A 172 -9.05 3.06 -18.91
CA PRO A 172 -8.24 3.01 -17.70
C PRO A 172 -7.57 4.35 -17.41
N SER A 173 -7.33 4.65 -16.14
CA SER A 173 -6.54 5.83 -15.78
C SER A 173 -5.05 5.62 -16.07
N ALA A 174 -4.25 6.69 -16.00
CA ALA A 174 -2.83 6.69 -16.38
C ALA A 174 -2.04 5.52 -15.78
N ILE A 175 -2.24 5.26 -14.49
CA ILE A 175 -1.49 4.26 -13.72
C ILE A 175 -1.88 2.82 -14.09
N PHE A 176 -3.04 2.60 -14.70
CA PHE A 176 -3.53 1.30 -15.18
C PHE A 176 -3.36 1.12 -16.70
N ASP A 177 -2.96 2.15 -17.46
CA ASP A 177 -2.80 2.05 -18.91
C ASP A 177 -1.35 1.72 -19.30
N ARG A 178 -1.11 0.49 -19.77
CA ARG A 178 0.21 0.03 -20.25
C ARG A 178 0.79 0.87 -21.39
N ASN A 179 -0.04 1.58 -22.14
CA ASN A 179 0.43 2.50 -23.19
C ASN A 179 1.07 3.76 -22.63
N ARG A 180 0.86 4.04 -21.33
CA ARG A 180 1.42 5.16 -20.56
C ARG A 180 2.47 4.70 -19.56
N LYS A 181 3.06 3.50 -19.77
CA LYS A 181 4.15 2.93 -18.94
C LYS A 181 5.33 3.87 -18.73
N ASP A 182 5.41 4.81 -19.64
CA ASP A 182 6.49 5.71 -19.83
C ASP A 182 6.43 6.84 -18.77
N GLU A 183 5.24 7.12 -18.25
CA GLU A 183 5.00 8.01 -17.10
C GLU A 183 5.38 7.43 -15.74
N LEU A 184 5.76 6.14 -15.66
CA LEU A 184 6.05 5.45 -14.40
C LEU A 184 6.99 6.23 -13.46
N PRO A 185 8.12 6.82 -13.91
CA PRO A 185 8.98 7.60 -13.01
C PRO A 185 8.25 8.78 -12.35
N ARG A 186 7.39 9.49 -13.08
CA ARG A 186 6.60 10.61 -12.54
C ARG A 186 5.59 10.09 -11.52
N LEU A 187 4.87 9.02 -11.85
CA LEU A 187 3.88 8.41 -10.96
C LEU A 187 4.51 7.89 -9.66
N GLN A 188 5.73 7.33 -9.73
CA GLN A 188 6.48 6.91 -8.55
C GLN A 188 6.92 8.09 -7.67
N LEU A 189 7.29 9.23 -8.26
CA LEU A 189 7.59 10.45 -7.49
C LEU A 189 6.34 10.94 -6.74
N GLU A 190 5.19 11.01 -7.42
CA GLU A 190 3.91 11.41 -6.82
C GLU A 190 3.49 10.46 -5.69
N TRP A 191 3.63 9.15 -5.91
CA TRP A 191 3.36 8.12 -4.92
C TRP A 191 4.26 8.27 -3.67
N ILE A 192 5.57 8.43 -3.88
CA ILE A 192 6.53 8.60 -2.78
C ILE A 192 6.23 9.87 -2.00
N ASP A 193 6.02 11.00 -2.68
CA ASP A 193 5.84 12.30 -2.03
C ASP A 193 4.50 12.44 -1.31
N SER A 194 3.45 11.81 -1.83
CA SER A 194 2.09 11.96 -1.29
C SER A 194 1.78 10.98 -0.16
N ILE A 195 2.43 9.81 -0.15
CA ILE A 195 2.04 8.68 0.71
C ILE A 195 3.22 8.17 1.53
N CYS A 196 4.31 7.75 0.87
CA CYS A 196 5.41 7.06 1.57
C CYS A 196 6.24 8.01 2.45
N MET A 197 6.72 9.11 1.88
CA MET A 197 7.61 10.05 2.55
C MET A 197 6.96 10.66 3.81
N PRO A 198 5.72 11.17 3.78
CA PRO A 198 5.09 11.73 4.98
C PRO A 198 4.92 10.69 6.09
N LEU A 199 4.55 9.45 5.74
CA LEU A 199 4.38 8.36 6.69
C LEU A 199 5.69 8.03 7.43
N TYR A 200 6.79 7.80 6.70
CA TYR A 200 8.07 7.52 7.34
C TYR A 200 8.65 8.72 8.09
N GLN A 201 8.40 9.96 7.65
CA GLN A 201 8.78 11.15 8.40
C GLN A 201 8.09 11.21 9.77
N ALA A 202 6.77 10.94 9.81
CA ALA A 202 6.02 10.89 11.06
C ALA A 202 6.48 9.71 11.95
N LEU A 203 6.68 8.53 11.37
CA LEU A 203 7.16 7.36 12.12
C LEU A 203 8.56 7.55 12.74
N VAL A 204 9.45 8.30 12.08
CA VAL A 204 10.76 8.66 12.66
C VAL A 204 10.63 9.57 13.88
N LYS A 205 9.61 10.44 13.93
CA LYS A 205 9.33 11.27 15.11
C LYS A 205 8.78 10.44 16.27
N VAL A 206 8.02 9.37 15.98
CA VAL A 206 7.59 8.39 16.98
C VAL A 206 8.77 7.56 17.47
N ASN A 207 9.66 7.14 16.57
CA ASN A 207 10.80 6.31 16.90
C ASN A 207 11.97 6.56 15.94
N VAL A 208 13.01 7.23 16.44
CA VAL A 208 14.21 7.59 15.67
C VAL A 208 14.94 6.39 15.06
N LYS A 209 14.76 5.18 15.62
CA LYS A 209 15.35 3.95 15.09
C LYS A 209 14.80 3.57 13.70
N LEU A 210 13.70 4.19 13.25
CA LEU A 210 13.15 4.02 11.90
C LEU A 210 13.81 4.93 10.85
N LYS A 211 14.76 5.78 11.25
CA LYS A 211 15.47 6.71 10.34
C LYS A 211 16.08 6.04 9.09
N PRO A 212 16.67 4.83 9.17
CA PRO A 212 17.21 4.15 7.98
C PRO A 212 16.15 3.89 6.88
N MET A 213 14.90 3.65 7.26
CA MET A 213 13.81 3.46 6.30
C MET A 213 13.52 4.77 5.55
N LEU A 214 13.41 5.88 6.27
CA LEU A 214 13.22 7.21 5.69
C LEU A 214 14.38 7.61 4.76
N ASP A 215 15.62 7.33 5.16
CA ASP A 215 16.79 7.57 4.31
C ASP A 215 16.75 6.79 3.00
N SER A 216 16.27 5.54 3.07
CA SER A 216 16.12 4.69 1.89
C SER A 216 14.99 5.19 0.97
N VAL A 217 13.86 5.65 1.51
CA VAL A 217 12.81 6.31 0.73
C VAL A 217 13.36 7.54 0.00
N ALA A 218 14.12 8.39 0.69
CA ALA A 218 14.74 9.57 0.08
C ALA A 218 15.77 9.22 -1.00
N ALA A 219 16.54 8.14 -0.81
CA ALA A 219 17.48 7.65 -1.81
C ALA A 219 16.77 7.12 -3.06
N ASN A 220 15.71 6.33 -2.89
CA ASN A 220 14.92 5.80 -4.00
C ASN A 220 14.17 6.90 -4.75
N ARG A 221 13.64 7.91 -4.03
CA ARG A 221 13.03 9.09 -4.66
C ARG A 221 14.01 9.79 -5.61
N ARG A 222 15.26 9.99 -5.19
CA ARG A 222 16.30 10.61 -6.05
C ARG A 222 16.57 9.78 -7.31
N LYS A 223 16.54 8.45 -7.20
CA LYS A 223 16.72 7.57 -8.37
C LYS A 223 15.56 7.66 -9.35
N TRP A 224 14.32 7.74 -8.86
CA TRP A 224 13.17 8.00 -9.72
C TRP A 224 13.23 9.39 -10.38
N GLU A 225 13.70 10.40 -9.67
CA GLU A 225 13.94 11.74 -10.22
C GLU A 225 14.97 11.71 -11.36
N GLU A 226 16.11 11.05 -11.15
CA GLU A 226 17.14 10.85 -12.20
C GLU A 226 16.54 10.19 -13.45
N LEU A 227 15.68 9.19 -13.30
CA LEU A 227 14.99 8.53 -14.42
C LEU A 227 13.98 9.47 -15.11
N HIS A 228 13.21 10.23 -14.34
CA HIS A 228 12.25 11.18 -14.88
C HIS A 228 12.94 12.27 -15.69
N GLN A 229 14.03 12.85 -15.19
CA GLN A 229 14.79 13.88 -15.89
C GLN A 229 15.47 13.36 -17.16
N LYS A 230 16.09 12.17 -17.11
CA LYS A 230 16.65 11.53 -18.32
C LYS A 230 15.60 11.34 -19.41
N ARG A 231 14.37 10.99 -19.02
CA ARG A 231 13.25 10.83 -19.96
C ARG A 231 12.86 12.15 -20.62
N LEU A 232 12.74 13.23 -19.84
CA LEU A 232 12.40 14.55 -20.36
C LEU A 232 13.43 15.02 -21.40
N LEU A 233 14.73 14.78 -21.17
CA LEU A 233 15.79 15.09 -22.11
C LEU A 233 15.71 14.30 -23.42
N VAL A 234 15.29 13.03 -23.38
CA VAL A 234 15.09 12.21 -24.59
C VAL A 234 13.87 12.70 -25.37
N SER A 235 12.79 13.08 -24.68
CA SER A 235 11.57 13.62 -25.31
C SER A 235 11.83 14.94 -26.03
N THR A 236 12.63 15.83 -25.44
CA THR A 236 12.98 17.14 -26.05
C THR A 236 14.04 17.04 -27.15
N ALA A 237 14.84 15.97 -27.18
CA ALA A 237 15.86 15.71 -28.20
C ALA A 237 15.33 14.94 -29.44
N ALA A 238 14.10 14.43 -29.41
CA ALA A 238 13.48 13.80 -30.59
C ALA A 238 13.16 14.88 -31.63
N PRO A 239 13.71 14.83 -32.87
CA PRO A 239 13.51 15.88 -33.84
C PRO A 239 12.07 15.89 -34.34
N ALA A 240 11.52 17.09 -34.52
CA ALA A 240 10.32 17.35 -35.30
C ALA A 240 10.56 17.03 -36.78
N SER A 241 10.75 15.77 -37.14
CA SER A 241 10.90 15.31 -38.52
C SER A 241 9.65 14.57 -38.98
N LEU A 242 8.49 15.24 -38.92
CA LEU A 242 7.26 14.88 -39.65
C LEU A 242 6.46 16.14 -39.99
N LEU A 243 7.14 17.17 -40.51
CA LEU A 243 6.49 18.24 -41.27
C LEU A 243 7.37 18.52 -42.49
N VAL A 244 6.72 18.62 -43.65
CA VAL A 244 7.27 18.89 -44.99
C VAL A 244 7.73 17.67 -45.80
N SER A 245 6.80 17.05 -46.52
CA SER A 245 6.88 16.98 -47.99
C SER A 245 5.60 16.35 -48.56
N GLY A 246 4.77 17.16 -49.20
CA GLY A 246 3.58 16.71 -49.92
C GLY A 246 2.77 17.85 -50.52
N GLU A 247 3.44 18.89 -51.04
CA GLU A 247 2.84 19.75 -52.06
C GLU A 247 2.74 18.96 -53.37
N ASP A 248 1.55 19.05 -53.96
CA ASP A 248 1.26 19.11 -55.39
C ASP A 248 1.78 18.00 -56.32
N ARG A 249 0.81 17.26 -56.88
CA ARG A 249 0.74 16.93 -58.31
C ARG A 249 -0.68 16.48 -58.69
N ASN A 250 -1.34 17.35 -59.46
CA ASN A 250 -2.48 17.17 -60.39
C ASN A 250 -3.73 16.40 -59.93
#